data_AF-A0A7S0YKQ9-F1
#
_entry.id   AF-A0A7S0YKQ9-F1
#
_cell.length_a   1.000
_cell.length_b   1.000
_cell.length_c   1.000
_cell.angle_alpha   90.00
_cell.angle_beta   90.00
_cell.angle_gamma   90.00
#
_symmetry.space_group_name_H-M   'P 1'
#
loop_
_entity.id
_entity.type
_entity.pdbx_description
1 polymer ?
#
loop_
_entity_poly.entity_id
_entity_poly.type
_entity_poly.pdbx_seq_one_letter_code
_entity_poly.pdbx_strand_id
1 'polypeptide(L)'
;CHSIAISDPQIGMQPLQQAVADQTSPVDPSPELEVAARSAGRQQWTVPNSVTPLWKNQGSLPNLPVPDLYQTCLRYLASVRPLLSDSEFARTRDAVVDFAVGGDGARLQKRLVARAKALPHTSWLLSWWNDAAYLTDPSPVVFFVSYFYAFKDLSAS
;
A
#
# COMPACT_ATOMS: atom_id res chain seq x y z
N CYS A 1 -7.19 -55.18 18.17
CA CYS A 1 -5.75 -55.45 17.95
C CYS A 1 -5.41 -54.99 16.53
N HIS A 2 -4.63 -53.96 16.25
CA HIS A 2 -3.79 -53.07 17.04
C HIS A 2 -3.76 -51.69 16.35
N SER A 3 -3.75 -50.66 17.18
CA SER A 3 -3.42 -49.27 16.86
C SER A 3 -1.99 -49.17 16.29
N ILE A 4 -1.74 -48.26 15.35
CA ILE A 4 -0.41 -47.64 15.19
C ILE A 4 -0.60 -46.14 14.98
N ALA A 5 0.04 -45.40 15.89
CA ALA A 5 0.14 -43.95 15.93
C ALA A 5 1.27 -43.43 15.03
N ILE A 6 1.06 -42.19 14.58
CA ILE A 6 1.96 -41.11 14.16
C ILE A 6 3.47 -41.35 14.37
N SER A 7 4.28 -41.12 13.32
CA SER A 7 5.40 -40.14 13.27
C SER A 7 6.38 -40.43 12.12
N ASP A 8 6.40 -39.59 11.08
CA ASP A 8 7.67 -39.18 10.45
C ASP A 8 7.52 -37.76 9.86
N PRO A 9 8.09 -36.71 10.49
CA PRO A 9 7.96 -35.32 10.05
C PRO A 9 8.99 -34.90 8.98
N GLN A 10 9.78 -35.80 8.38
CA GLN A 10 10.94 -35.40 7.56
C GLN A 10 10.70 -35.28 6.04
N ILE A 11 9.52 -35.62 5.52
CA ILE A 11 9.26 -35.53 4.08
C ILE A 11 8.52 -34.22 3.79
N GLY A 12 9.26 -33.13 3.61
CA GLY A 12 8.65 -31.87 3.16
C GLY A 12 9.50 -30.60 3.16
N MET A 13 10.75 -30.62 3.62
CA MET A 13 11.58 -29.40 3.72
C MET A 13 12.93 -29.47 3.00
N GLN A 14 13.39 -30.66 2.59
CA GLN A 14 14.67 -30.80 1.88
C GLN A 14 14.74 -30.15 0.49
N PRO A 15 13.73 -30.23 -0.40
CA PRO A 15 13.85 -29.61 -1.72
C PRO A 15 13.82 -28.08 -1.65
N LEU A 16 13.20 -27.49 -0.62
CA LEU A 16 13.19 -26.04 -0.40
C LEU A 16 14.54 -25.53 0.14
N GLN A 17 15.19 -26.28 1.03
CA GLN A 17 16.52 -25.93 1.52
C GLN A 17 17.59 -26.05 0.42
N GLN A 18 17.47 -27.04 -0.47
CA GLN A 18 18.38 -27.18 -1.62
C GLN A 18 18.19 -26.05 -2.65
N ALA A 19 16.94 -25.63 -2.91
CA ALA A 19 16.64 -24.51 -3.81
C ALA A 19 17.08 -23.14 -3.24
N VAL A 20 17.06 -22.98 -1.91
CA VAL A 20 17.59 -21.79 -1.24
C VAL A 20 19.12 -21.80 -1.27
N ALA A 21 19.77 -22.96 -1.11
CA ALA A 21 21.23 -23.08 -1.22
C ALA A 21 21.75 -22.70 -2.62
N ASP A 22 21.11 -23.18 -3.70
CA ASP A 22 21.46 -22.85 -5.09
C ASP A 22 21.22 -21.36 -5.44
N GLN A 23 20.31 -20.68 -4.74
CA GLN A 23 20.06 -19.22 -4.92
C GLN A 23 20.95 -18.34 -4.04
N THR A 24 21.72 -18.92 -3.10
CA THR A 24 22.60 -18.19 -2.18
C THR A 24 24.08 -18.31 -2.50
N SER A 25 24.46 -18.91 -3.63
CA SER A 25 25.82 -18.74 -4.15
C SER A 25 26.09 -17.24 -4.35
N PRO A 26 27.12 -16.67 -3.71
CA PRO A 26 27.56 -15.32 -4.01
C PRO A 26 27.91 -15.30 -5.50
N VAL A 27 27.17 -14.52 -6.29
CA VAL A 27 27.63 -14.12 -7.61
C VAL A 27 28.80 -13.19 -7.33
N ASP A 28 29.99 -13.75 -7.20
CA ASP A 28 31.21 -12.98 -7.13
C ASP A 28 31.32 -12.24 -8.46
N PRO A 29 31.23 -10.89 -8.47
CA PRO A 29 31.42 -10.15 -9.70
C PRO A 29 32.84 -10.46 -10.20
N SER A 30 32.97 -10.79 -11.50
CA SER A 30 34.30 -10.97 -12.09
C SER A 30 35.21 -9.80 -11.71
N PRO A 31 36.48 -10.03 -11.37
CA PRO A 31 37.38 -9.04 -10.78
C PRO A 31 37.56 -7.76 -11.61
N GLU A 32 37.21 -7.80 -12.90
CA GLU A 32 37.17 -6.64 -13.80
C GLU A 32 36.07 -5.62 -13.44
N LEU A 33 34.96 -6.04 -12.83
CA LEU A 33 33.85 -5.16 -12.42
C LEU A 33 34.11 -4.43 -11.09
N GLU A 34 34.81 -5.06 -10.14
CA GLU A 34 35.22 -4.42 -8.88
C GLU A 34 36.30 -3.34 -9.08
N VAL A 35 37.25 -3.58 -9.98
CA VAL A 35 38.29 -2.60 -10.31
C VAL A 35 37.71 -1.37 -10.99
N ALA A 36 36.65 -1.52 -11.81
CA ALA A 36 35.93 -0.41 -12.42
C ALA A 36 35.14 0.42 -11.39
N ALA A 37 34.57 -0.21 -10.36
CA ALA A 37 33.84 0.50 -9.30
C ALA A 37 34.77 1.31 -8.37
N ARG A 38 35.96 0.78 -8.05
CA ARG A 38 36.96 1.44 -7.19
C ARG A 38 37.69 2.61 -7.84
N SER A 39 37.74 2.65 -9.17
CA SER A 39 38.39 3.71 -9.95
C SER A 39 37.44 4.84 -10.37
N ALA A 40 36.13 4.65 -10.20
CA ALA A 40 35.12 5.68 -10.41
C ALA A 40 35.08 6.65 -9.21
N GLY A 41 36.02 7.60 -9.17
CA GLY A 41 35.93 8.76 -8.27
C GLY A 41 34.54 9.38 -8.31
N ARG A 42 34.06 9.91 -7.17
CA ARG A 42 32.72 10.54 -6.96
C ARG A 42 32.05 10.91 -8.27
N GLN A 43 31.21 10.00 -8.80
CA GLN A 43 30.40 10.29 -9.97
C GLN A 43 29.52 11.49 -9.60
N GLN A 44 29.81 12.65 -10.21
CA GLN A 44 29.06 13.86 -9.93
C GLN A 44 27.64 13.66 -10.44
N TRP A 45 26.68 13.59 -9.52
CA TRP A 45 25.27 13.53 -9.89
C TRP A 45 24.93 14.81 -10.68
N THR A 46 24.62 14.64 -11.96
CA THR A 46 24.17 15.73 -12.81
C THR A 46 22.65 15.70 -12.82
N VAL A 47 22.03 16.82 -12.42
CA VAL A 47 20.58 16.98 -12.53
C VAL A 47 20.26 16.98 -14.02
N PRO A 48 19.37 16.11 -14.52
CA PRO A 48 18.94 16.17 -15.90
C PRO A 48 18.33 17.54 -16.20
N ASN A 49 18.86 18.26 -17.19
CA ASN A 49 18.27 19.52 -17.66
C ASN A 49 16.95 19.23 -18.38
N SER A 50 15.85 19.13 -17.65
CA SER A 50 14.52 19.06 -18.22
C SER A 50 14.11 20.45 -18.74
N VAL A 51 13.87 20.53 -20.05
CA VAL A 51 13.32 21.73 -20.71
C VAL A 51 11.82 21.90 -20.37
N THR A 52 11.16 20.84 -19.89
CA THR A 52 9.74 20.86 -19.56
C THR A 52 9.51 21.19 -18.07
N PRO A 53 8.61 22.14 -17.74
CA PRO A 53 8.24 22.40 -16.36
C PRO A 53 7.64 21.18 -15.68
N LEU A 54 8.03 20.91 -14.42
CA LEU A 54 7.56 19.77 -13.63
C LEU A 54 6.03 19.72 -13.48
N TRP A 55 5.38 20.88 -13.48
CA TRP A 55 3.93 21.01 -13.29
C TRP A 55 3.12 21.03 -14.60
N LYS A 56 3.74 20.85 -15.77
CA LYS A 56 3.08 20.98 -17.08
C LYS A 56 1.75 20.21 -17.18
N ASN A 57 1.68 19.03 -16.56
CA ASN A 57 0.49 18.16 -16.66
C ASN A 57 -0.53 18.38 -15.53
N GLN A 58 -0.22 19.17 -14.50
CA GLN A 58 -1.07 19.31 -13.30
C GLN A 58 -2.46 19.84 -13.64
N GLY A 59 -2.56 20.81 -14.55
CA GLY A 59 -3.85 21.37 -14.99
C GLY A 59 -4.71 20.43 -15.84
N SER A 60 -4.14 19.32 -16.34
CA SER A 60 -4.85 18.32 -17.15
C SER A 60 -5.31 17.09 -16.38
N LEU A 61 -4.98 16.99 -15.08
CA LEU A 61 -5.34 15.84 -14.27
C LEU A 61 -6.84 15.81 -14.00
N PRO A 62 -7.49 14.63 -14.09
CA PRO A 62 -8.88 14.50 -13.73
C PRO A 62 -9.07 14.67 -12.21
N ASN A 63 -10.22 15.19 -11.82
CA ASN A 63 -10.61 15.25 -10.42
C ASN A 63 -10.91 13.84 -9.86
N LEU A 64 -10.68 13.67 -8.57
CA LEU A 64 -10.98 12.42 -7.88
C LEU A 64 -12.51 12.16 -7.89
N PRO A 65 -13.00 11.07 -8.49
CA PRO A 65 -14.43 10.78 -8.53
C PRO A 65 -14.94 10.40 -7.14
N VAL A 66 -16.23 10.63 -6.90
CA VAL A 66 -16.94 10.06 -5.74
C VAL A 66 -17.51 8.71 -6.20
N PRO A 67 -17.12 7.58 -5.57
CA PRO A 67 -17.63 6.28 -5.96
C PRO A 67 -19.13 6.15 -5.65
N ASP A 68 -19.81 5.27 -6.38
CA ASP A 68 -21.21 4.96 -6.12
C ASP A 68 -21.38 4.36 -4.71
N LEU A 69 -22.46 4.75 -4.03
CA LEU A 69 -22.74 4.33 -2.65
C LEU A 69 -22.92 2.82 -2.55
N TYR A 70 -23.77 2.23 -3.39
CA TYR A 70 -24.06 0.80 -3.35
C TYR A 70 -22.82 -0.03 -3.70
N GLN A 71 -22.08 0.38 -4.72
CA GLN A 71 -20.82 -0.26 -5.08
C GLN A 71 -19.79 -0.18 -3.95
N THR A 72 -19.76 0.91 -3.20
CA THR A 72 -18.88 1.07 -2.04
C THR A 72 -19.30 0.15 -0.89
N CYS A 73 -20.60 0.08 -0.60
CA CYS A 73 -21.17 -0.83 0.40
C CYS A 73 -20.89 -2.31 0.08
N LEU A 74 -21.03 -2.72 -1.19
CA LEU A 74 -20.74 -4.09 -1.63
C LEU A 74 -19.24 -4.44 -1.47
N ARG A 75 -18.35 -3.53 -1.90
CA ARG A 75 -16.90 -3.72 -1.70
C ARG A 75 -16.55 -3.79 -0.22
N TYR A 76 -17.13 -2.93 0.60
CA TYR A 76 -16.93 -2.96 2.05
C TYR A 76 -17.31 -4.32 2.64
N LEU A 77 -18.48 -4.86 2.31
CA LEU A 77 -18.91 -6.18 2.78
C LEU A 77 -17.96 -7.30 2.33
N ALA A 78 -17.48 -7.26 1.09
CA ALA A 78 -16.50 -8.21 0.61
C ALA A 78 -15.17 -8.11 1.37
N SER A 79 -14.71 -6.89 1.69
CA SER A 79 -13.47 -6.65 2.43
C SER A 79 -13.53 -7.09 3.89
N VAL A 80 -14.67 -6.94 4.57
CA VAL A 80 -14.80 -7.32 5.98
C VAL A 80 -15.16 -8.79 6.17
N ARG A 81 -15.71 -9.47 5.15
CA ARG A 81 -16.11 -10.87 5.25
C ARG A 81 -15.05 -11.81 5.84
N PRO A 82 -13.76 -11.79 5.42
CA PRO A 82 -12.75 -12.69 5.98
C PRO A 82 -12.32 -12.34 7.41
N LEU A 83 -12.69 -11.15 7.92
CA LEU A 83 -12.30 -10.66 9.25
C LEU A 83 -13.35 -10.94 10.33
N LEU A 84 -14.57 -11.31 9.92
CA LEU A 84 -15.74 -11.41 10.80
C LEU A 84 -16.26 -12.84 10.88
N SER A 85 -16.70 -13.24 12.07
CA SER A 85 -17.53 -14.43 12.23
C SER A 85 -18.88 -14.25 11.52
N ASP A 86 -19.61 -15.36 11.30
CA ASP A 86 -20.87 -15.31 10.56
C ASP A 86 -21.94 -14.46 11.25
N SER A 87 -21.98 -14.46 12.59
CA SER A 87 -22.92 -13.64 13.37
C SER A 87 -22.57 -12.15 13.33
N GLU A 88 -21.29 -11.80 13.35
CA GLU A 88 -20.81 -10.42 13.17
C GLU A 88 -21.07 -9.93 11.76
N PHE A 89 -20.77 -10.75 10.75
CA PHE A 89 -21.02 -10.41 9.36
C PHE A 89 -22.51 -10.19 9.09
N ALA A 90 -23.40 -11.01 9.65
CA ALA A 90 -24.85 -10.81 9.53
C ALA A 90 -25.28 -9.43 10.08
N ARG A 91 -24.82 -9.08 11.29
CA ARG A 91 -25.09 -7.75 11.88
C ARG A 91 -24.54 -6.61 11.03
N THR A 92 -23.30 -6.74 10.56
CA THR A 92 -22.66 -5.73 9.69
C THR A 92 -23.40 -5.58 8.37
N ARG A 93 -23.81 -6.68 7.73
CA ARG A 93 -24.60 -6.67 6.50
C ARG A 93 -25.90 -5.90 6.71
N ASP A 94 -26.64 -6.20 7.78
CA ASP A 94 -27.93 -5.57 8.03
C ASP A 94 -27.77 -4.07 8.28
N ALA A 95 -26.73 -3.65 9.02
CA ALA A 95 -26.39 -2.24 9.21
C ALA A 95 -26.01 -1.53 7.90
N VAL A 96 -25.26 -2.20 7.02
CA VAL A 96 -24.87 -1.65 5.70
C VAL A 96 -26.09 -1.50 4.78
N VAL A 97 -26.99 -2.48 4.80
CA VAL A 97 -28.25 -2.41 4.02
C VAL A 97 -29.13 -1.28 4.53
N ASP A 98 -29.30 -1.16 5.84
CA ASP A 98 -30.03 -0.05 6.45
C ASP A 98 -29.42 1.30 6.04
N PHE A 99 -28.09 1.46 6.20
CA PHE A 99 -27.39 2.68 5.77
C PHE A 99 -27.60 3.04 4.30
N ALA A 100 -27.61 2.04 3.40
CA ALA A 100 -27.70 2.26 1.96
C ALA A 100 -29.14 2.54 1.46
N VAL A 101 -30.16 1.95 2.10
CA VAL A 101 -31.56 1.98 1.60
C VAL A 101 -32.49 2.79 2.51
N GLY A 102 -32.39 2.63 3.82
CA GLY A 102 -33.30 3.21 4.81
C GLY A 102 -32.73 4.37 5.63
N GLY A 103 -31.40 4.50 5.67
CA GLY A 103 -30.67 5.37 6.56
C GLY A 103 -30.05 6.59 5.88
N ASP A 104 -29.00 7.11 6.52
CA ASP A 104 -28.38 8.38 6.15
C ASP A 104 -27.47 8.32 4.92
N GLY A 105 -27.18 7.12 4.37
CA GLY A 105 -26.19 6.96 3.30
C GLY A 105 -26.51 7.78 2.06
N ALA A 106 -27.75 7.77 1.59
CA ALA A 106 -28.17 8.55 0.43
C ALA A 106 -28.04 10.07 0.66
N ARG A 107 -28.35 10.54 1.88
CA ARG A 107 -28.24 11.96 2.27
C ARG A 107 -26.77 12.40 2.32
N LEU A 108 -25.91 11.58 2.93
CA LEU A 108 -24.48 11.85 3.04
C LEU A 108 -23.80 11.78 1.67
N GLN A 109 -24.15 10.81 0.83
CA GLN A 109 -23.63 10.69 -0.54
C GLN A 109 -23.96 11.95 -1.37
N LYS A 110 -25.18 12.47 -1.28
CA LYS A 110 -25.55 13.74 -1.95
C LYS A 110 -24.68 14.92 -1.48
N ARG A 111 -24.42 15.02 -0.18
CA ARG A 111 -23.53 16.06 0.39
C ARG A 111 -22.09 15.89 -0.07
N LEU A 112 -21.61 14.66 -0.16
CA LEU A 112 -20.27 14.34 -0.65
C LEU A 112 -20.08 14.72 -2.12
N VAL A 113 -21.05 14.39 -2.97
CA VAL A 113 -21.07 14.79 -4.39
C VAL A 113 -21.14 16.31 -4.53
N ALA A 114 -21.97 16.99 -3.74
CA ALA A 114 -22.04 18.45 -3.73
C ALA A 114 -20.69 19.09 -3.33
N ARG A 115 -20.02 18.54 -2.31
CA ARG A 115 -18.68 18.98 -1.91
C ARG A 115 -17.67 18.80 -3.04
N ALA A 116 -17.66 17.65 -3.71
CA ALA A 116 -16.75 17.40 -4.82
C ALA A 116 -16.97 18.37 -5.99
N LYS A 117 -18.23 18.72 -6.29
CA LYS A 117 -18.56 19.73 -7.30
C LYS A 117 -18.12 21.15 -6.91
N ALA A 118 -18.14 21.48 -5.62
CA ALA A 118 -17.71 22.79 -5.11
C ALA A 118 -16.17 22.97 -5.11
N LEU A 119 -15.40 21.91 -5.35
CA LEU A 119 -13.94 21.89 -5.32
C LEU A 119 -13.35 21.45 -6.68
N PRO A 120 -13.52 22.24 -7.76
CA PRO A 120 -13.19 21.81 -9.12
C PRO A 120 -11.69 21.71 -9.43
N HIS A 121 -10.82 22.28 -8.59
CA HIS A 121 -9.37 22.33 -8.78
C HIS A 121 -8.59 21.60 -7.68
N THR A 122 -9.26 20.74 -6.91
CA THR A 122 -8.62 19.94 -5.85
C THR A 122 -9.42 18.66 -5.59
N SER A 123 -8.83 17.74 -4.84
CA SER A 123 -9.54 16.55 -4.39
C SER A 123 -10.48 16.89 -3.22
N TRP A 124 -11.72 16.40 -3.30
CA TRP A 124 -12.72 16.55 -2.23
C TRP A 124 -12.28 15.92 -0.90
N LEU A 125 -11.34 14.97 -0.98
CA LEU A 125 -10.80 14.21 0.14
C LEU A 125 -9.56 14.86 0.76
N LEU A 126 -8.82 15.71 0.03
CA LEU A 126 -7.47 16.14 0.41
C LEU A 126 -7.40 16.75 1.82
N SER A 127 -8.27 17.74 2.10
CA SER A 127 -8.25 18.39 3.42
C SER A 127 -8.65 17.42 4.53
N TRP A 128 -9.67 16.59 4.31
CA TRP A 128 -10.13 15.62 5.29
C TRP A 128 -9.07 14.55 5.57
N TRP A 129 -8.35 14.10 4.55
CA TRP A 129 -7.27 13.15 4.72
C TRP A 129 -6.12 13.76 5.52
N ASN A 130 -5.67 14.97 5.16
CA ASN A 130 -4.59 15.65 5.86
C ASN A 130 -4.94 15.87 7.34
N ASP A 131 -6.15 16.36 7.62
CA ASP A 131 -6.60 16.62 8.98
C ASP A 131 -6.70 15.31 9.77
N ALA A 132 -7.51 14.36 9.30
CA ALA A 132 -7.84 13.16 10.05
C ALA A 132 -6.68 12.16 10.17
N ALA A 133 -5.82 12.04 9.14
CA ALA A 133 -4.74 11.06 9.14
C ALA A 133 -3.44 11.58 9.75
N TYR A 134 -3.24 12.90 9.83
CA TYR A 134 -1.95 13.48 10.25
C TYR A 134 -2.08 14.66 11.21
N LEU A 135 -2.85 15.69 10.87
CA LEU A 135 -2.75 16.98 11.57
C LEU A 135 -3.52 17.02 12.89
N THR A 136 -4.44 16.10 13.13
CA THR A 136 -5.20 16.01 14.39
C THR A 136 -4.67 14.98 15.37
N ASP A 137 -3.84 14.02 14.93
CA ASP A 137 -3.30 12.97 15.81
C ASP A 137 -2.09 13.52 16.59
N PRO A 138 -2.13 13.56 17.94
CA PRO A 138 -1.02 14.04 18.76
C PRO A 138 0.13 13.02 18.91
N SER A 139 0.00 11.82 18.34
CA SER A 139 1.00 10.76 18.48
C SER A 139 2.35 11.15 17.87
N PRO A 140 3.49 10.74 18.47
CA PRO A 140 4.81 11.06 17.96
C PRO A 140 5.05 10.62 16.50
N VAL A 141 5.35 11.58 15.63
CA VAL A 141 5.60 11.35 14.20
C VAL A 141 6.75 10.37 13.95
N VAL A 142 7.78 10.37 14.82
CA VAL A 142 9.01 9.59 14.65
C VAL A 142 8.75 8.08 14.53
N PHE A 143 7.81 7.54 15.29
CA PHE A 143 7.56 6.10 15.33
C PHE A 143 6.35 5.68 14.52
N PHE A 144 5.30 6.50 14.49
CA PHE A 144 3.99 6.09 13.99
C PHE A 144 3.76 6.42 12.51
N VAL A 145 4.52 7.36 11.93
CA VAL A 145 4.23 7.86 10.58
C VAL A 145 5.47 7.97 9.69
N SER A 146 6.60 8.43 10.21
CA SER A 146 7.79 8.68 9.40
C SER A 146 8.48 7.38 8.96
N TYR A 147 8.45 7.11 7.65
CA TYR A 147 9.21 6.04 7.03
C TYR A 147 10.65 6.49 6.72
N PHE A 148 11.59 5.55 6.64
CA PHE A 148 12.97 5.82 6.23
C PHE A 148 13.34 5.02 4.98
N TYR A 149 14.26 5.57 4.19
CA TYR A 149 14.92 4.90 3.08
C TYR A 149 16.42 4.87 3.36
N ALA A 150 17.07 3.74 3.08
CA ALA A 150 18.52 3.60 3.20
C ALA A 150 19.13 3.39 1.81
N PHE A 151 20.25 4.06 1.55
CA PHE A 151 21.00 3.88 0.31
C PHE A 151 22.08 2.80 0.51
N LYS A 152 22.31 2.00 -0.54
CA LYS A 152 23.43 1.06 -0.55
C LYS A 152 24.74 1.86 -0.54
N ASP A 153 25.63 1.51 0.37
CA ASP A 153 27.01 2.00 0.31
C ASP A 153 27.73 1.27 -0.84
N LEU A 154 28.12 2.03 -1.85
CA LEU A 154 28.85 1.52 -3.01
C LEU A 154 30.37 1.48 -2.77
N SER A 155 30.85 1.99 -1.62
CA SER A 155 32.27 2.00 -1.25
C SER A 155 32.72 0.80 -0.41
N ALA A 156 31.76 0.01 0.10
CA ALA A 156 32.00 -1.10 1.02
C ALA A 156 32.04 -2.49 0.34
N SER A 157 32.40 -2.55 -0.95
CA SER A 157 32.65 -3.79 -1.72
C SER A 157 34.13 -3.91 -2.07
#